data_AF-A0A5C9CWC6-F1
#
_entry.id   AF-A0A5C9CWC6-F1
#
_cell.length_a   1.000
_cell.length_b   1.000
_cell.length_c   1.000
_cell.angle_alpha   90.00
_cell.angle_beta   90.00
_cell.angle_gamma   90.00
#
_symmetry.space_group_name_H-M   'P 1'
#
loop_
_entity.id
_entity.type
_entity.pdbx_description
1 polymer ?
#
loop_
_entity_poly.entity_id
_entity_poly.type
_entity_poly.pdbx_seq_one_letter_code
_entity_poly.pdbx_strand_id
1 'polypeptide(L)' 'MSRDHIISFENHLYRVEKDLLPRPRPLERVTVRVLLDGSVHIYWKDKPLLVEEYKKPRQEDTASSLTT' A
#
# COMPACT_ATOMS: atom_id res chain seq x y z
N MET A 1 -11.03 2.47 10.70
CA MET A 1 -10.15 1.58 9.91
C MET A 1 -8.81 2.26 9.76
N SER A 2 -7.83 1.91 10.59
CA SER A 2 -6.53 2.60 10.59
C SER A 2 -5.72 2.23 9.35
N ARG A 3 -5.12 3.24 8.68
CA ARG A 3 -4.29 3.09 7.47
C ARG A 3 -2.83 2.76 7.79
N ASP A 4 -2.56 2.27 8.98
CA ASP A 4 -1.22 2.03 9.54
C ASP A 4 -0.40 0.95 8.80
N HIS A 5 -1.00 0.30 7.80
CA HIS A 5 -0.41 -0.79 7.02
C HIS A 5 -0.28 -0.46 5.52
N ILE A 6 -0.42 0.81 5.15
CA ILE A 6 -0.29 1.26 3.76
C ILE A 6 1.02 2.01 3.59
N ILE A 7 1.83 1.55 2.65
CA ILE A 7 3.06 2.18 2.20
C ILE A 7 2.75 2.90 0.89
N SER A 8 3.13 4.17 0.79
CA SER A 8 2.95 4.97 -0.43
C SER A 8 4.29 5.14 -1.12
N PHE A 9 4.39 4.76 -2.39
CA PHE A 9 5.60 4.92 -3.20
C PHE A 9 5.22 5.19 -4.66
N GLU A 10 5.75 6.27 -5.25
CA GLU A 10 5.54 6.64 -6.66
C GLU A 10 4.09 6.56 -7.15
N ASN A 11 3.14 7.13 -6.38
CA ASN A 11 1.70 7.11 -6.68
C ASN A 11 1.01 5.73 -6.55
N HIS A 12 1.76 4.70 -6.19
CA HIS A 12 1.23 3.39 -5.82
C HIS A 12 1.05 3.28 -4.30
N LEU A 13 0.05 2.48 -3.90
CA LEU A 13 -0.18 2.14 -2.51
C LEU A 13 0.04 0.65 -2.35
N TYR A 14 0.86 0.27 -1.38
CA TYR A 14 1.19 -1.11 -1.07
C TYR A 14 0.66 -1.41 0.32
N ARG A 15 -0.21 -2.41 0.42
CA ARG A 15 -0.76 -2.87 1.70
C ARG A 15 0.10 -4.01 2.21
N VAL A 16 0.65 -3.85 3.41
CA VAL A 16 1.30 -4.94 4.14
C VAL A 16 0.22 -5.91 4.61
N GLU A 17 0.44 -7.20 4.36
CA GLU A 17 -0.49 -8.25 4.75
C GLU A 17 -0.65 -8.29 6.28
N LYS A 18 -1.90 -8.37 6.75
CA LYS A 18 -2.21 -8.13 8.18
C LYS A 18 -1.73 -9.26 9.09
N ASP A 19 -1.67 -10.47 8.57
CA ASP A 19 -1.39 -11.70 9.32
C ASP A 19 0.11 -12.01 9.42
N LEU A 20 0.94 -11.26 8.69
CA LEU A 20 2.39 -11.40 8.74
C LEU A 20 3.00 -10.46 9.77
N LEU A 21 3.41 -11.06 10.89
CA LEU A 21 4.30 -10.44 11.86
C LEU A 21 5.72 -11.00 11.66
N PRO A 22 6.76 -10.16 11.76
CA PRO A 22 6.72 -8.77 12.23
C PRO A 22 6.50 -7.75 11.09
N ARG A 23 5.89 -6.59 11.42
CA ARG A 23 5.55 -5.53 10.45
C ARG A 23 6.04 -4.14 10.90
N PRO A 24 6.31 -3.22 9.96
CA PRO A 24 6.66 -1.85 10.29
C PRO A 24 5.52 -1.13 11.01
N ARG A 25 5.87 -0.28 11.98
CA ARG A 25 4.94 0.64 12.63
C ARG A 25 4.84 1.94 11.83
N PRO A 26 3.77 2.73 12.02
CA PRO A 26 3.74 4.11 11.53
C PRO A 26 5.02 4.85 11.91
N LEU A 27 5.57 5.64 10.97
CA LEU A 27 6.83 6.40 11.07
C LEU A 27 8.13 5.58 10.98
N GLU A 28 8.07 4.25 10.95
CA GLU A 28 9.27 3.46 10.68
C GLU A 28 9.68 3.53 9.21
N ARG A 29 10.99 3.42 8.96
CA ARG A 29 11.56 3.48 7.61
C ARG A 29 11.53 2.09 6.97
N VAL A 30 11.10 2.06 5.72
CA VAL A 30 11.17 0.88 4.85
C VAL A 30 12.11 1.18 3.67
N THR A 31 12.66 0.14 3.07
CA THR A 31 13.47 0.24 1.85
C THR A 31 12.67 -0.30 0.69
N VAL A 32 12.52 0.51 -0.36
CA VAL A 32 11.89 0.10 -1.61
C VAL A 32 12.99 -0.19 -2.62
N ARG A 33 12.95 -1.37 -3.24
CA ARG A 33 13.85 -1.76 -4.33
C ARG A 33 13.03 -2.02 -5.58
N VAL A 34 13.34 -1.31 -6.65
CA VAL A 34 12.79 -1.56 -7.97
C VAL A 34 13.77 -2.45 -8.72
N LEU A 35 13.31 -3.62 -9.16
CA LEU A 35 14.12 -4.56 -9.93
C LEU A 35 14.10 -4.18 -11.41
N LEU A 36 15.01 -4.78 -12.20
CA LEU A 36 15.17 -4.46 -13.63
C LEU A 36 13.94 -4.81 -14.48
N ASP A 37 13.11 -5.75 -14.01
CA ASP A 37 11.84 -6.12 -14.63
C ASP A 37 10.69 -5.15 -14.25
N GLY A 38 10.98 -4.13 -13.44
CA GLY A 38 10.00 -3.17 -12.94
C GLY A 38 9.23 -3.64 -11.72
N SER A 39 9.51 -4.83 -11.17
CA SER A 39 8.85 -5.29 -9.95
C SER A 39 9.36 -4.51 -8.72
N VAL A 40 8.45 -4.28 -7.77
CA VAL A 40 8.71 -3.51 -6.55
C VAL A 40 8.79 -4.44 -5.36
N HIS A 41 9.94 -4.49 -4.71
CA HIS A 41 10.17 -5.25 -3.49
C HIS A 41 10.36 -4.31 -2.31
N ILE A 42 9.61 -4.53 -1.24
CA ILE A 42 9.67 -3.70 -0.03
C ILE A 42 10.34 -4.49 1.09
N TYR A 43 11.26 -3.84 1.79
CA TYR A 43 12.02 -4.42 2.90
C TYR A 43 11.88 -3.57 4.17
N TRP A 44 11.93 -4.22 5.32
CA TRP A 44 11.98 -3.58 6.62
C TRP A 44 12.94 -4.33 7.53
N LYS A 45 13.92 -3.62 8.12
CA LYS A 45 15.01 -4.22 8.92
C LYS A 45 15.70 -5.37 8.18
N ASP A 46 16.00 -5.14 6.90
CA ASP A 46 16.62 -6.11 5.99
C ASP A 46 15.81 -7.39 5.73
N LYS A 47 14.55 -7.44 6.18
CA LYS A 47 13.61 -8.54 5.88
C LYS A 47 12.63 -8.14 4.78
N PRO A 48 12.34 -9.02 3.81
CA PRO A 48 11.32 -8.75 2.81
C PRO A 48 9.94 -8.66 3.47
N LEU A 49 9.13 -7.70 3.03
CA LEU A 49 7.73 -7.57 3.37
C LEU A 49 6.88 -8.11 2.24
N LEU A 50 5.93 -8.97 2.58
CA LEU A 50 4.86 -9.36 1.67
C LEU A 50 3.84 -8.22 1.63
N VAL A 51 3.70 -7.65 0.45
CA VAL A 51 2.82 -6.52 0.18
C VAL A 51 1.99 -6.79 -1.05
N GLU A 52 0.77 -6.29 -1.04
CA GLU A 52 -0.12 -6.31 -2.19
C GLU A 52 -0.37 -4.89 -2.67
N GLU A 53 -0.45 -4.70 -3.98
CA GLU A 53 -0.82 -3.41 -4.54
C GLU A 53 -2.29 -3.10 -4.18
N TYR A 54 -2.49 -2.06 -3.37
CA TYR A 54 -3.79 -1.59 -2.96
C TYR A 54 -4.31 -0.56 -3.95
N LYS A 55 -5.22 -0.99 -4.83
CA LYS A 55 -6.02 -0.06 -5.63
C LYS A 55 -7.09 0.53 -4.72
N LYS A 56 -7.04 1.86 -4.51
CA LYS A 56 -8.17 2.56 -3.86
C LYS A 56 -9.42 2.22 -4.65
N PRO A 57 -10.52 1.76 -4.00
CA PRO A 57 -11.79 1.64 -4.69
C PRO A 57 -12.11 3.02 -5.27
N ARG A 58 -12.32 3.06 -6.59
CA ARG A 58 -12.81 4.25 -7.27
C ARG A 58 -14.12 4.60 -6.58
N GLN A 59 -14.17 5.71 -5.86
CA GLN A 59 -15.44 6.29 -5.44
C GLN A 59 -16.12 6.67 -6.75
N GLU A 60 -17.02 5.81 -7.22
CA GLU A 60 -17.95 6.18 -8.27
C GLU A 60 -18.79 7.30 -7.66
N ASP A 61 -18.65 8.50 -8.22
CA ASP A 61 -19.47 9.64 -7.87
C ASP A 61 -20.93 9.20 -7.92
N THR A 62 -21.56 9.03 -6.75
CA THR A 62 -23.01 9.08 -6.64
C THR A 62 -23.43 10.54 -6.87
N ALA A 63 -23.28 11.01 -8.11
CA ALA A 63 -24.10 12.07 -8.66
C ALA A 63 -25.46 11.42 -8.98
N SER A 64 -26.19 11.02 -7.93
CA SER A 64 -27.61 10.71 -8.08
C SER A 64 -28.31 11.98 -8.51
N SER A 65 -28.90 11.89 -9.70
CA SER A 65 -29.89 12.79 -10.26
C SER A 65 -30.83 13.38 -9.21
N LEU A 66 -30.90 14.71 -9.15
CA LEU A 66 -32.19 15.38 -9.02
C LEU A 66 -32.40 16.23 -10.27
N THR A 67 -32.98 15.57 -11.26
CA THR A 67 -33.81 16.23 -12.27
C THR A 67 -35.24 16.10 -11.76
N THR A 68 -35.88 17.21 -11.41
CA THR A 68 -37.31 17.56 -11.65
C THR A 68 -37.57 18.89 -10.97
#